data_AF-G6EGT3-F1
#
_entry.id   AF-G6EGT3-F1
#
_cell.length_a   1.000
_cell.length_b   1.000
_cell.length_c   1.000
_cell.angle_alpha   90.00
_cell.angle_beta   90.00
_cell.angle_gamma   90.00
#
_symmetry.space_group_name_H-M   'P 1'
#
loop_
_entity.id
_entity.type
_entity.pdbx_description
1 polymer ?
#
loop_
_entity_poly.entity_id
_entity_poly.type
_entity_poly.pdbx_seq_one_letter_code
_entity_poly.pdbx_strand_id
1 'polypeptide(L)'
;MHAFDRRLLYSWLLLTLGAGCALFMPVVIVLLMLTIIGIPLGWLIALMPGAWLYLTPTLAIYAILRRLSDRTPHLAMLAVAAILPLAAGFGIPWWANGITERRVQLLIAQDHGTPPILQPNLSITHAIDRGLGSPGKCSDTCQRLLFSRTAKSITQVPLDKLSNGPELPSPAHRFSLGSIGPECNRARLQMVYASSAETGRDVPPPPPPLWDKLDEFRREGLCLHDEMVRDVRTDILVVERWNYDPAFRGFHFDGGGWRLSLHPITPFKRREVFRRTPAGLVRLMRRTEVRYALLAEPLWLSPGFSFDTTTPTHWVWRDGRVAGSPLETFEPTQWNGIIANDLTVSGLR
;
A
#
# COMPACT_ATOMS: atom_id res chain seq x y z
N MET A 1 -47.57 46.82 61.63
CA MET A 1 -46.74 45.66 62.05
C MET A 1 -45.76 46.12 63.10
N HIS A 2 -45.83 45.56 64.31
CA HIS A 2 -44.93 45.93 65.40
C HIS A 2 -43.48 45.52 65.07
N ALA A 3 -42.50 46.23 65.62
CA ALA A 3 -41.07 45.97 65.36
C ALA A 3 -40.65 44.53 65.67
N PHE A 4 -41.37 43.88 66.60
CA PHE A 4 -41.20 42.48 66.96
C PHE A 4 -41.58 41.52 65.81
N ASP A 5 -42.75 41.72 65.19
CA ASP A 5 -43.21 40.90 64.06
C ASP A 5 -42.27 41.00 62.87
N ARG A 6 -41.75 42.21 62.60
CA ARG A 6 -40.78 42.45 61.53
C ARG A 6 -39.46 41.70 61.79
N ARG A 7 -38.96 41.70 63.03
CA ARG A 7 -37.76 40.93 63.41
C ARG A 7 -38.01 39.43 63.29
N LEU A 8 -39.16 38.95 63.75
CA LEU A 8 -39.51 37.52 63.66
C LEU A 8 -39.62 37.06 62.20
N LEU A 9 -40.20 37.89 61.33
CA LEU A 9 -40.29 37.64 59.89
C LEU A 9 -38.90 37.58 59.24
N TYR A 10 -37.99 38.51 59.58
CA TYR A 10 -36.62 38.47 59.06
C TYR A 10 -35.83 37.26 59.56
N SER A 11 -35.98 36.88 60.82
CA SER A 11 -35.36 35.68 61.38
C SER A 11 -35.87 34.41 60.70
N TRP A 12 -37.18 34.33 60.47
CA TRP A 12 -37.80 33.20 59.79
C TRP A 12 -37.38 33.12 58.32
N LEU A 13 -37.30 34.26 57.62
CA LEU A 13 -36.76 34.35 56.27
C LEU A 13 -35.30 33.90 56.23
N LEU A 14 -34.44 34.37 57.14
CA LEU A 14 -33.03 33.97 57.20
C LEU A 14 -32.85 32.48 57.47
N LEU A 15 -33.64 31.90 58.39
CA LEU A 15 -33.59 30.48 58.71
C LEU A 15 -34.10 29.61 57.55
N THR A 16 -35.17 30.02 56.88
CA THR A 16 -35.69 29.31 55.70
C THR A 16 -34.74 29.41 54.51
N LEU A 17 -34.11 30.57 54.29
CA LEU A 17 -33.08 30.75 53.26
C LEU A 17 -31.81 29.93 53.57
N GLY A 18 -31.41 29.87 54.83
CA GLY A 18 -30.27 29.06 55.30
C GLY A 18 -30.53 27.56 55.16
N ALA A 19 -31.73 27.09 55.53
CA ALA A 19 -32.15 25.70 55.34
C ALA A 19 -32.23 25.33 53.85
N GLY A 20 -32.74 26.24 53.01
CA GLY A 20 -32.72 26.09 51.56
C GLY A 20 -31.30 25.98 51.00
N CYS A 21 -30.38 26.84 51.45
CA CYS A 21 -28.97 26.75 51.03
C CYS A 21 -28.35 25.41 51.44
N ALA A 22 -28.58 24.91 52.65
CA ALA A 22 -28.02 23.64 53.10
C ALA A 22 -28.53 22.42 52.30
N LEU A 23 -29.81 22.43 51.90
CA LEU A 23 -30.43 21.36 51.12
C LEU A 23 -30.02 21.38 49.64
N PHE A 24 -29.94 22.57 49.03
CA PHE A 24 -29.72 22.71 47.59
C PHE A 24 -28.25 22.94 47.19
N MET A 25 -27.40 23.49 48.06
CA MET A 25 -25.97 23.72 47.77
C MET A 25 -25.20 22.46 47.38
N PRO A 26 -25.37 21.29 48.03
CA PRO A 26 -24.64 20.09 47.63
C PRO A 26 -24.95 19.68 46.19
N VAL A 27 -26.23 19.76 45.80
CA VAL A 27 -26.68 19.46 44.43
C VAL A 27 -26.12 20.48 43.44
N VAL A 28 -26.14 21.76 43.80
CA VAL A 28 -25.55 22.83 42.99
C VAL A 28 -24.04 22.64 42.84
N ILE A 29 -23.32 22.26 43.90
CA ILE A 29 -21.88 21.98 43.87
C ILE A 29 -21.58 20.76 42.99
N VAL A 30 -22.36 19.69 43.08
CA VAL A 30 -22.19 18.50 42.24
C VAL A 30 -22.44 18.85 40.77
N LEU A 31 -23.50 19.61 40.46
CA LEU A 31 -23.77 20.14 39.13
C LEU A 31 -22.65 21.06 38.65
N LEU A 32 -22.11 21.92 39.54
CA LEU A 32 -20.97 22.79 39.24
C LEU A 32 -19.72 21.96 38.94
N MET A 33 -19.43 20.91 39.69
CA MET A 33 -18.31 20.01 39.41
C MET A 33 -18.51 19.27 38.10
N LEU A 34 -19.72 18.75 37.82
CA LEU A 34 -20.05 18.11 36.54
C LEU A 34 -19.92 19.07 35.36
N THR A 35 -20.26 20.34 35.53
CA THR A 35 -20.20 21.35 34.46
C THR A 35 -18.80 21.96 34.31
N ILE A 36 -18.11 22.28 35.40
CA ILE A 36 -16.77 22.91 35.38
C ILE A 36 -15.67 21.88 35.15
N ILE A 37 -15.81 20.66 35.66
CA ILE A 37 -14.80 19.61 35.51
C ILE A 37 -15.28 18.61 34.46
N GLY A 38 -16.51 18.11 34.58
CA GLY A 38 -17.03 17.05 33.71
C GLY A 38 -17.17 17.47 32.24
N ILE A 39 -17.67 18.68 31.94
CA ILE A 39 -17.78 19.14 30.53
C ILE A 39 -16.40 19.36 29.91
N PRO A 40 -15.44 20.10 30.52
CA PRO A 40 -14.10 20.23 29.96
C PRO A 40 -13.38 18.89 29.83
N LEU A 41 -13.56 17.97 30.78
CA LEU A 41 -13.00 16.62 30.72
C LEU A 41 -13.63 15.82 29.58
N GLY A 42 -14.96 15.83 29.44
CA GLY A 42 -15.67 15.19 28.34
C GLY A 42 -15.29 15.77 26.99
N TRP A 43 -15.07 17.08 26.92
CA TRP A 43 -14.62 17.76 25.71
C TRP A 43 -13.17 17.41 25.38
N LEU A 44 -12.28 17.30 26.37
CA LEU A 44 -10.93 16.77 26.20
C LEU A 44 -10.92 15.31 25.75
N ILE A 45 -11.80 14.46 26.29
CA ILE A 45 -11.97 13.07 25.86
C ILE A 45 -12.43 13.02 24.39
N ALA A 46 -13.35 13.90 23.99
CA ALA A 46 -13.86 13.95 22.62
C ALA A 46 -12.84 14.53 21.62
N LEU A 47 -12.06 15.54 22.02
CA LEU A 47 -11.08 16.22 21.18
C LEU A 47 -9.76 15.43 21.06
N MET A 48 -9.38 14.70 22.12
CA MET A 48 -8.13 13.94 22.19
C MET A 48 -8.35 12.53 22.78
N PRO A 49 -9.21 11.69 22.16
CA PRO A 49 -9.52 10.35 22.68
C PRO A 49 -8.26 9.49 22.84
N GLY A 50 -7.27 9.67 21.97
CA GLY A 50 -6.02 8.94 22.08
C GLY A 50 -5.12 9.37 23.24
N ALA A 51 -5.22 10.60 23.79
CA ALA A 51 -4.43 11.00 24.95
C ALA A 51 -4.78 10.14 26.18
N TRP A 52 -6.05 9.76 26.29
CA TRP A 52 -6.57 8.89 27.34
C TRP A 52 -6.05 7.46 27.24
N LEU A 53 -5.76 6.96 26.04
CA LEU A 53 -5.14 5.63 25.87
C LEU A 53 -3.74 5.54 26.48
N TYR A 54 -3.04 6.67 26.62
CA TYR A 54 -1.73 6.70 27.28
C TYR A 54 -1.84 7.12 28.74
N LEU A 55 -2.73 8.07 29.06
CA LEU A 55 -2.91 8.58 30.41
C LEU A 55 -3.57 7.56 31.34
N THR A 56 -4.63 6.86 30.90
CA THR A 56 -5.39 5.94 31.76
C THR A 56 -4.54 4.74 32.22
N PRO A 57 -3.79 4.05 31.34
CA PRO A 57 -2.91 2.98 31.76
C PRO A 57 -1.76 3.51 32.64
N THR A 58 -1.21 4.68 32.33
CA THR A 58 -0.18 5.33 33.16
C THR A 58 -0.70 5.57 34.59
N LEU A 59 -1.89 6.14 34.73
CA LEU A 59 -2.51 6.40 36.04
C LEU A 59 -2.88 5.10 36.77
N ALA A 60 -3.35 4.08 36.05
CA ALA A 60 -3.66 2.77 36.62
C ALA A 60 -2.39 2.07 37.15
N ILE A 61 -1.32 2.03 36.35
CA ILE A 61 -0.02 1.47 36.75
C ILE A 61 0.53 2.27 37.94
N TYR A 62 0.44 3.60 37.90
CA TYR A 62 0.86 4.46 39.01
C TYR A 62 0.10 4.14 40.30
N ALA A 63 -1.23 3.99 40.24
CA ALA A 63 -2.04 3.65 41.42
C ALA A 63 -1.68 2.27 42.00
N ILE A 64 -1.38 1.28 41.15
CA ILE A 64 -0.92 -0.04 41.57
C ILE A 64 0.47 0.06 42.23
N LEU A 65 1.43 0.73 41.59
CA LEU A 65 2.78 0.92 42.12
C LEU A 65 2.77 1.67 43.45
N ARG A 66 1.86 2.65 43.59
CA ARG A 66 1.70 3.42 44.83
C ARG A 66 1.19 2.57 45.98
N ARG A 67 0.33 1.59 45.72
CA ARG A 67 -0.13 0.64 46.76
C ARG A 67 0.95 -0.34 47.19
N LEU A 68 1.95 -0.58 46.35
CA LEU A 68 3.03 -1.55 46.59
C LEU A 68 4.27 -0.91 47.23
N SER A 69 4.42 0.41 47.19
CA SER A 69 5.56 1.11 47.76
C SER A 69 5.18 2.49 48.29
N ASP A 70 5.45 2.74 49.57
CA ASP A 70 5.22 4.06 50.18
C ASP A 70 6.46 4.96 50.14
N ARG A 71 7.66 4.37 50.01
CA ARG A 71 8.95 5.07 50.18
C ARG A 71 9.50 5.72 48.90
N THR A 72 9.01 5.37 47.73
CA THR A 72 9.50 5.95 46.47
C THR A 72 8.83 7.30 46.19
N PRO A 73 9.58 8.30 45.69
CA PRO A 73 9.04 9.63 45.42
C PRO A 73 8.00 9.60 44.29
N HIS A 74 6.94 10.40 44.43
CA HIS A 74 5.78 10.42 43.53
C HIS A 74 6.15 10.59 42.06
N LEU A 75 7.08 11.52 41.76
CA LEU A 75 7.53 11.79 40.40
C LEU A 75 8.26 10.58 39.78
N ALA A 76 9.05 9.84 40.57
CA ALA A 76 9.75 8.67 40.08
C ALA A 76 8.77 7.53 39.76
N MET A 77 7.75 7.31 40.60
CA MET A 77 6.71 6.32 40.30
C MET A 77 5.90 6.69 39.06
N LEU A 78 5.53 7.96 38.91
CA LEU A 78 4.79 8.44 37.74
C LEU A 78 5.61 8.23 36.46
N ALA A 79 6.91 8.55 36.51
CA ALA A 79 7.83 8.32 35.40
C ALA A 79 7.90 6.83 35.04
N VAL A 80 8.08 5.94 36.03
CA VAL A 80 8.11 4.49 35.80
C VAL A 80 6.79 3.98 35.22
N ALA A 81 5.65 4.46 35.73
CA ALA A 81 4.34 4.09 35.24
C ALA A 81 4.09 4.54 33.78
N ALA A 82 4.70 5.65 33.37
CA ALA A 82 4.59 6.18 32.02
C ALA A 82 5.49 5.45 31.01
N ILE A 83 6.55 4.75 31.45
CA ILE A 83 7.50 4.09 30.54
C ILE A 83 6.78 3.12 29.60
N LEU A 84 5.93 2.23 30.14
CA LEU A 84 5.32 1.16 29.34
C LEU A 84 4.30 1.71 28.32
N PRO A 85 3.38 2.62 28.68
CA PRO A 85 2.49 3.26 27.72
C PRO A 85 3.22 4.11 26.66
N LEU A 86 4.26 4.86 27.05
CA LEU A 86 5.05 5.66 26.11
C LEU A 86 5.92 4.78 25.20
N ALA A 87 6.53 3.73 25.72
CA ALA A 87 7.30 2.78 24.93
C ALA A 87 6.39 2.05 23.92
N ALA A 88 5.17 1.68 24.33
CA ALA A 88 4.20 1.14 23.39
C ALA A 88 3.84 2.18 22.33
N GLY A 89 3.41 3.39 22.72
CA GLY A 89 2.88 4.40 21.79
C GLY A 89 3.88 5.08 20.85
N PHE A 90 5.14 5.17 21.27
CA PHE A 90 6.19 5.89 20.55
C PHE A 90 7.37 4.97 20.23
N GLY A 91 7.89 4.25 21.23
CA GLY A 91 9.09 3.44 21.07
C GLY A 91 8.93 2.29 20.06
N ILE A 92 7.85 1.52 20.17
CA ILE A 92 7.58 0.38 19.29
C ILE A 92 7.34 0.85 17.85
N PRO A 93 6.45 1.82 17.59
CA PRO A 93 6.29 2.39 16.27
C PRO A 93 7.60 2.94 15.69
N TRP A 94 8.35 3.75 16.45
CA TRP A 94 9.57 4.37 15.95
C TRP A 94 10.60 3.32 15.52
N TRP A 95 10.78 2.31 16.37
CA TRP A 95 11.69 1.19 16.08
C TRP A 95 11.20 0.35 14.90
N ALA A 96 9.92 0.02 14.85
CA ALA A 96 9.34 -0.79 13.79
C ALA A 96 9.33 -0.06 12.44
N ASN A 97 9.10 1.25 12.43
CA ASN A 97 9.21 2.13 11.28
C ASN A 97 10.67 2.17 10.79
N GLY A 98 11.64 2.38 11.68
CA GLY A 98 13.06 2.36 11.32
C GLY A 98 13.52 1.02 10.74
N ILE A 99 13.03 -0.11 11.26
CA ILE A 99 13.29 -1.44 10.68
C ILE A 99 12.63 -1.60 9.30
N THR A 100 11.38 -1.15 9.16
CA THR A 100 10.64 -1.22 7.90
C THR A 100 11.38 -0.44 6.81
N GLU A 101 11.76 0.80 7.10
CA GLU A 101 12.54 1.63 6.18
C GLU A 101 13.88 1.00 5.85
N ARG A 102 14.62 0.48 6.85
CA ARG A 102 15.89 -0.22 6.60
C ARG A 102 15.71 -1.43 5.69
N ARG A 103 14.65 -2.22 5.86
CA ARG A 103 14.35 -3.36 4.98
C ARG A 103 13.99 -2.90 3.57
N VAL A 104 13.19 -1.85 3.42
CA VAL A 104 12.86 -1.25 2.13
C VAL A 104 14.13 -0.78 1.42
N GLN A 105 15.01 -0.07 2.13
CA GLN A 105 16.29 0.38 1.59
C GLN A 105 17.19 -0.79 1.20
N LEU A 106 17.26 -1.85 2.02
CA LEU A 106 18.03 -3.06 1.67
C LEU A 106 17.47 -3.79 0.44
N LEU A 107 16.15 -3.76 0.22
CA LEU A 107 15.54 -4.33 -0.98
C LEU A 107 15.89 -3.52 -2.23
N ILE A 108 15.83 -2.20 -2.14
CA ILE A 108 16.15 -1.27 -3.24
C ILE A 108 17.65 -1.24 -3.51
N ALA A 109 18.50 -1.36 -2.50
CA ALA A 109 19.95 -1.40 -2.67
C ALA A 109 20.45 -2.61 -3.49
N GLN A 110 19.60 -3.62 -3.71
CA GLN A 110 19.90 -4.75 -4.59
C GLN A 110 19.62 -4.44 -6.07
N ASP A 111 18.98 -3.32 -6.37
CA ASP A 111 18.75 -2.85 -7.72
C ASP A 111 20.06 -2.38 -8.35
N HIS A 112 20.20 -2.68 -9.63
CA HIS A 112 21.42 -2.39 -10.38
C HIS A 112 21.13 -2.38 -11.87
N GLY A 113 22.10 -1.89 -12.62
CA GLY A 113 21.98 -1.71 -14.07
C GLY A 113 21.16 -0.48 -14.42
N THR A 114 21.36 -0.02 -15.65
CA THR A 114 20.51 0.96 -16.30
C THR A 114 19.42 0.24 -17.09
N PRO A 115 18.26 0.87 -17.30
CA PRO A 115 17.26 0.45 -18.27
C PRO A 115 17.92 0.06 -19.59
N PRO A 116 17.95 -1.23 -19.98
CA PRO A 116 18.65 -1.61 -21.18
C PRO A 116 17.84 -1.16 -22.39
N ILE A 117 18.53 -0.51 -23.34
CA ILE A 117 17.93 -0.22 -24.64
C ILE A 117 17.77 -1.55 -25.38
N LEU A 118 16.54 -1.98 -25.61
CA LEU A 118 16.25 -3.18 -26.40
C LEU A 118 16.29 -2.82 -27.88
N GLN A 119 17.09 -3.58 -28.64
CA GLN A 119 17.08 -3.49 -30.09
C GLN A 119 15.76 -4.06 -30.64
N PRO A 120 15.26 -3.57 -31.79
CA PRO A 120 14.11 -4.16 -32.44
C PRO A 120 14.35 -5.63 -32.84
N ASN A 121 13.26 -6.37 -33.05
CA ASN A 121 13.27 -7.76 -33.54
C ASN A 121 13.91 -8.81 -32.62
N LEU A 122 13.92 -8.58 -31.29
CA LEU A 122 14.44 -9.57 -30.33
C LEU A 122 13.40 -10.64 -29.99
N SER A 123 13.86 -11.85 -29.66
CA SER A 123 13.03 -12.85 -29.00
C SER A 123 13.01 -12.61 -27.49
N ILE A 124 11.82 -12.62 -26.88
CA ILE A 124 11.65 -12.30 -25.46
C ILE A 124 10.89 -13.42 -24.75
N THR A 125 11.38 -13.87 -23.60
CA THR A 125 10.62 -14.70 -22.67
C THR A 125 10.23 -13.86 -21.47
N HIS A 126 8.93 -13.76 -21.19
CA HIS A 126 8.39 -13.07 -20.03
C HIS A 126 7.88 -14.09 -19.03
N ALA A 127 8.62 -14.26 -17.93
CA ALA A 127 8.30 -15.18 -16.85
C ALA A 127 7.63 -14.42 -15.69
N ILE A 128 6.41 -14.80 -15.33
CA ILE A 128 5.57 -14.09 -14.33
C ILE A 128 5.08 -15.07 -13.28
N ASP A 129 5.18 -14.73 -12.00
CA ASP A 129 4.67 -15.55 -10.90
C ASP A 129 3.17 -15.42 -10.60
N ARG A 130 2.55 -14.27 -10.92
CA ARG A 130 1.10 -14.03 -10.75
C ARG A 130 0.21 -14.88 -11.67
N GLY A 131 0.80 -15.69 -12.54
CA GLY A 131 0.09 -16.41 -13.59
C GLY A 131 -0.24 -15.50 -14.78
N LEU A 132 -0.39 -16.13 -15.95
CA LEU A 132 -0.77 -15.44 -17.19
C LEU A 132 -2.27 -15.18 -17.13
N GLY A 133 -2.69 -13.92 -16.96
CA GLY A 133 -4.09 -13.51 -16.75
C GLY A 133 -5.14 -14.48 -17.31
N SER A 134 -5.37 -14.45 -18.63
CA SER A 134 -6.08 -15.54 -19.33
C SER A 134 -5.08 -16.52 -19.94
N PRO A 135 -5.09 -17.81 -19.56
CA PRO A 135 -4.17 -18.79 -20.11
C PRO A 135 -4.26 -18.86 -21.65
N GLY A 136 -3.13 -18.85 -22.32
CA GLY A 136 -3.06 -18.95 -23.79
C GLY A 136 -3.59 -17.73 -24.56
N LYS A 137 -3.64 -16.56 -23.90
CA LYS A 137 -3.85 -15.26 -24.53
C LYS A 137 -2.63 -14.37 -24.34
N CYS A 138 -2.34 -13.56 -25.35
CA CYS A 138 -1.33 -12.51 -25.31
C CYS A 138 -1.81 -11.39 -24.37
N SER A 139 -1.13 -11.26 -23.23
CA SER A 139 -1.45 -10.25 -22.21
C SER A 139 -1.11 -8.83 -22.68
N ASP A 140 -1.40 -7.83 -21.84
CA ASP A 140 -1.04 -6.42 -22.06
C ASP A 140 0.45 -6.23 -22.45
N THR A 141 1.38 -6.74 -21.65
CA THR A 141 2.82 -6.66 -21.94
C THR A 141 3.19 -7.33 -23.26
N CYS A 142 2.54 -8.45 -23.60
CA CYS A 142 2.75 -9.14 -24.87
C CYS A 142 2.29 -8.31 -26.06
N GLN A 143 1.09 -7.72 -26.00
CA GLN A 143 0.56 -6.87 -27.06
C GLN A 143 1.42 -5.64 -27.27
N ARG A 144 1.81 -4.94 -26.20
CA ARG A 144 2.68 -3.77 -26.31
C ARG A 144 4.06 -4.10 -26.87
N LEU A 145 4.66 -5.22 -26.48
CA LEU A 145 5.97 -5.65 -27.01
C LEU A 145 5.94 -6.01 -28.49
N LEU A 146 4.89 -6.71 -28.92
CA LEU A 146 4.73 -7.10 -30.31
C LEU A 146 4.33 -5.92 -31.19
N PHE A 147 3.34 -5.13 -30.78
CA PHE A 147 2.82 -4.02 -31.58
C PHE A 147 3.78 -2.81 -31.64
N SER A 148 4.71 -2.69 -30.69
CA SER A 148 5.84 -1.75 -30.82
C SER A 148 6.96 -2.27 -31.72
N ARG A 149 6.85 -3.50 -32.25
CA ARG A 149 7.91 -4.20 -33.02
C ARG A 149 9.25 -4.34 -32.28
N THR A 150 9.24 -4.13 -30.97
CA THR A 150 10.40 -4.37 -30.10
C THR A 150 10.72 -5.86 -30.08
N ALA A 151 9.68 -6.68 -29.90
CA ALA A 151 9.81 -8.13 -29.93
C ALA A 151 9.44 -8.68 -31.31
N LYS A 152 10.32 -9.51 -31.88
CA LYS A 152 9.96 -10.39 -33.00
C LYS A 152 8.99 -11.48 -32.54
N SER A 153 9.24 -12.00 -31.35
CA SER A 153 8.41 -13.02 -30.72
C SER A 153 8.45 -12.88 -29.21
N ILE A 154 7.34 -13.13 -28.53
CA ILE A 154 7.25 -13.16 -27.09
C ILE A 154 6.65 -14.48 -26.61
N THR A 155 7.31 -15.13 -25.67
CA THR A 155 6.78 -16.32 -24.97
C THR A 155 6.47 -15.92 -23.55
N GLN A 156 5.22 -16.09 -23.12
CA GLN A 156 4.82 -15.80 -21.73
C GLN A 156 4.68 -17.10 -20.95
N VAL A 157 5.31 -17.17 -19.78
CA VAL A 157 5.38 -18.41 -19.00
C VAL A 157 5.18 -18.12 -17.50
N PRO A 158 4.49 -19.01 -16.77
CA PRO A 158 4.53 -18.99 -15.32
C PRO A 158 5.96 -19.19 -14.79
N LEU A 159 6.39 -18.39 -13.82
CA LEU A 159 7.77 -18.40 -13.31
C LEU A 159 8.16 -19.74 -12.67
N ASP A 160 7.22 -20.39 -11.99
CA ASP A 160 7.37 -21.72 -11.39
C ASP A 160 7.77 -22.78 -12.44
N LYS A 161 7.25 -22.68 -13.66
CA LYS A 161 7.57 -23.63 -14.76
C LYS A 161 8.97 -23.45 -15.33
N LEU A 162 9.59 -22.28 -15.14
CA LEU A 162 10.95 -21.99 -15.62
C LEU A 162 12.05 -22.50 -14.67
N SER A 163 11.68 -22.90 -13.45
CA SER A 163 12.64 -23.29 -12.40
C SER A 163 13.43 -24.58 -12.71
N ASN A 164 12.91 -25.45 -13.57
CA ASN A 164 13.52 -26.73 -13.94
C ASN A 164 14.43 -26.66 -15.19
N GLY A 165 14.58 -25.48 -15.78
CA GLY A 165 15.37 -25.28 -17.01
C GLY A 165 14.57 -24.62 -18.13
N PRO A 166 15.22 -24.38 -19.30
CA PRO A 166 14.61 -23.70 -20.43
C PRO A 166 13.60 -24.56 -21.22
N GLU A 167 13.61 -25.87 -21.01
CA GLU A 167 12.61 -26.78 -21.56
C GLU A 167 11.47 -26.94 -20.57
N LEU A 168 10.28 -26.52 -21.00
CA LEU A 168 9.10 -26.54 -20.14
C LEU A 168 8.48 -27.95 -20.08
N PRO A 169 7.95 -28.35 -18.92
CA PRO A 169 7.22 -29.62 -18.78
C PRO A 169 5.91 -29.65 -19.57
N SER A 170 5.35 -28.48 -19.90
CA SER A 170 4.16 -28.31 -20.74
C SER A 170 4.44 -27.22 -21.78
N PRO A 171 3.97 -27.36 -23.04
CA PRO A 171 4.15 -26.32 -24.04
C PRO A 171 3.59 -24.97 -23.58
N ALA A 172 4.29 -23.89 -23.90
CA ALA A 172 3.86 -22.52 -23.72
C ALA A 172 3.52 -21.88 -25.07
N HIS A 173 2.69 -20.85 -25.03
CA HIS A 173 2.33 -20.07 -26.20
C HIS A 173 3.41 -19.02 -26.49
N ARG A 174 3.93 -19.06 -27.71
CA ARG A 174 4.80 -18.04 -28.30
C ARG A 174 4.00 -17.25 -29.32
N PHE A 175 3.93 -15.94 -29.10
CA PHE A 175 3.25 -15.01 -29.98
C PHE A 175 4.26 -14.27 -30.85
N SER A 176 3.94 -14.04 -32.12
CA SER A 176 4.77 -13.25 -33.04
C SER A 176 3.93 -12.53 -34.08
N LEU A 177 4.47 -11.44 -34.64
CA LEU A 177 3.93 -10.82 -35.85
C LEU A 177 4.70 -11.36 -37.06
N GLY A 178 4.02 -12.10 -37.92
CA GLY A 178 4.58 -12.73 -39.11
C GLY A 178 3.74 -12.45 -40.35
N SER A 179 4.13 -12.96 -41.52
CA SER A 179 3.35 -12.79 -42.76
C SER A 179 1.92 -13.31 -42.60
N ILE A 180 0.96 -12.69 -43.29
CA ILE A 180 -0.44 -13.14 -43.31
C ILE A 180 -0.54 -14.63 -43.65
N GLY A 181 -1.22 -15.36 -42.77
CA GLY A 181 -1.68 -16.73 -42.98
C GLY A 181 -3.21 -16.83 -42.81
N PRO A 182 -3.78 -18.04 -42.90
CA PRO A 182 -5.23 -18.25 -42.84
C PRO A 182 -5.87 -17.91 -41.48
N GLU A 183 -5.09 -17.81 -40.40
CA GLU A 183 -5.59 -17.68 -39.03
C GLU A 183 -5.41 -16.29 -38.42
N CYS A 184 -5.68 -15.23 -39.20
CA CYS A 184 -5.53 -13.86 -38.71
C CYS A 184 -6.69 -13.39 -37.85
N ASN A 185 -6.67 -13.73 -36.56
CA ASN A 185 -7.74 -13.35 -35.64
C ASN A 185 -7.25 -12.74 -34.32
N ARG A 186 -8.16 -12.01 -33.68
CA ARG A 186 -7.96 -11.37 -32.38
C ARG A 186 -8.32 -12.27 -31.19
N ALA A 187 -8.70 -13.53 -31.40
CA ALA A 187 -9.24 -14.39 -30.34
C ALA A 187 -8.20 -14.71 -29.24
N ARG A 188 -6.92 -14.69 -29.63
CA ARG A 188 -5.77 -14.87 -28.75
C ARG A 188 -5.28 -13.59 -28.08
N LEU A 189 -5.92 -12.45 -28.33
CA LEU A 189 -5.60 -11.19 -27.65
C LEU A 189 -6.50 -10.98 -26.44
N GLN A 190 -5.89 -10.56 -25.33
CA GLN A 190 -6.64 -10.07 -24.18
C GLN A 190 -7.23 -8.69 -24.49
N MET A 191 -8.41 -8.37 -23.97
CA MET A 191 -8.95 -7.01 -24.09
C MET A 191 -8.12 -6.06 -23.23
N VAL A 192 -7.45 -5.13 -23.90
CA VAL A 192 -6.54 -4.13 -23.31
C VAL A 192 -6.76 -2.83 -24.05
N TYR A 193 -6.76 -1.70 -23.34
CA TYR A 193 -7.05 -0.39 -23.93
C TYR A 193 -5.79 0.43 -24.17
N ALA A 194 -5.79 1.18 -25.27
CA ALA A 194 -4.75 2.16 -25.59
C ALA A 194 -4.85 3.36 -24.65
N SER A 195 -3.71 3.93 -24.25
CA SER A 195 -3.65 5.18 -23.52
C SER A 195 -3.58 6.40 -24.45
N SER A 196 -3.88 7.59 -23.93
CA SER A 196 -3.82 8.85 -24.69
C SER A 196 -2.44 9.09 -25.33
N ALA A 197 -1.37 8.79 -24.59
CA ALA A 197 -0.01 8.96 -25.07
C ALA A 197 0.40 7.90 -26.12
N GLU A 198 -0.21 6.71 -26.13
CA GLU A 198 -0.06 5.73 -27.21
C GLU A 198 -0.80 6.13 -28.48
N THR A 199 -1.87 6.91 -28.36
CA THR A 199 -2.60 7.43 -29.52
C THR A 199 -2.09 8.80 -29.98
N GLY A 200 -1.22 9.45 -29.21
CA GLY A 200 -0.72 10.80 -29.48
C GLY A 200 -1.78 11.90 -29.39
N ARG A 201 -2.94 11.61 -28.77
CA ARG A 201 -4.09 12.52 -28.64
C ARG A 201 -4.88 12.20 -27.38
N ASP A 202 -5.60 13.17 -26.85
CA ASP A 202 -6.57 12.91 -25.78
C ASP A 202 -7.69 12.01 -26.31
N VAL A 203 -7.89 10.88 -25.65
CA VAL A 203 -8.85 9.86 -26.05
C VAL A 203 -10.09 9.97 -25.17
N PRO A 204 -11.28 10.24 -25.73
CA PRO A 204 -12.51 10.24 -24.95
C PRO A 204 -12.84 8.81 -24.48
N PRO A 205 -13.38 8.64 -23.27
CA PRO A 205 -13.77 7.33 -22.77
C PRO A 205 -14.99 6.76 -23.54
N PRO A 206 -15.02 5.44 -23.81
CA PRO A 206 -13.97 4.48 -23.51
C PRO A 206 -12.83 4.52 -24.56
N PRO A 207 -11.56 4.38 -24.12
CA PRO A 207 -10.42 4.29 -25.04
C PRO A 207 -10.53 3.09 -26.00
N PRO A 208 -9.90 3.16 -27.20
CA PRO A 208 -9.95 2.06 -28.14
C PRO A 208 -9.07 0.89 -27.65
N PRO A 209 -9.48 -0.36 -27.92
CA PRO A 209 -8.68 -1.53 -27.57
C PRO A 209 -7.42 -1.66 -28.45
N LEU A 210 -6.31 -2.14 -27.87
CA LEU A 210 -5.03 -2.33 -28.56
C LEU A 210 -5.11 -3.29 -29.74
N TRP A 211 -6.01 -4.25 -29.70
CA TRP A 211 -6.20 -5.21 -30.79
C TRP A 211 -6.64 -4.55 -32.12
N ASP A 212 -7.09 -3.29 -32.10
CA ASP A 212 -7.54 -2.59 -33.31
C ASP A 212 -6.34 -2.30 -34.22
N LYS A 213 -5.13 -2.24 -33.66
CA LYS A 213 -3.87 -2.17 -34.43
C LYS A 213 -3.62 -3.40 -35.30
N LEU A 214 -4.25 -4.55 -35.01
CA LEU A 214 -4.12 -5.72 -35.89
C LEU A 214 -4.64 -5.43 -37.30
N ASP A 215 -5.65 -4.58 -37.45
CA ASP A 215 -6.16 -4.21 -38.78
C ASP A 215 -5.15 -3.38 -39.57
N GLU A 216 -4.37 -2.52 -38.88
CA GLU A 216 -3.26 -1.77 -39.48
C GLU A 216 -2.13 -2.73 -39.90
N PHE A 217 -1.71 -3.62 -39.01
CA PHE A 217 -0.69 -4.63 -39.33
C PHE A 217 -1.12 -5.56 -40.47
N ARG A 218 -2.41 -5.92 -40.55
CA ARG A 218 -2.94 -6.71 -41.66
C ARG A 218 -2.83 -5.98 -42.99
N ARG A 219 -3.02 -4.65 -43.03
CA ARG A 219 -2.78 -3.88 -44.26
C ARG A 219 -1.30 -3.89 -44.66
N GLU A 220 -0.40 -4.00 -43.70
CA GLU A 220 1.05 -4.16 -43.91
C GLU A 220 1.47 -5.61 -44.23
N GLY A 221 0.53 -6.54 -44.38
CA GLY A 221 0.83 -7.93 -44.67
C GLY A 221 1.27 -8.76 -43.45
N LEU A 222 1.11 -8.22 -42.23
CA LEU A 222 1.46 -8.86 -40.98
C LEU A 222 0.24 -9.38 -40.24
N CYS A 223 0.44 -10.44 -39.47
CA CYS A 223 -0.59 -11.10 -38.70
C CYS A 223 -0.04 -11.65 -37.38
N LEU A 224 -0.89 -11.72 -36.35
CA LEU A 224 -0.58 -12.41 -35.10
C LEU A 224 -0.57 -13.93 -35.32
N HIS A 225 0.55 -14.55 -34.96
CA HIS A 225 0.72 -16.00 -34.90
C HIS A 225 0.84 -16.45 -33.45
N ASP A 226 0.37 -17.67 -33.17
CA ASP A 226 0.45 -18.35 -31.88
C ASP A 226 1.02 -19.77 -32.10
N GLU A 227 2.20 -20.03 -31.55
CA GLU A 227 2.89 -21.31 -31.64
C GLU A 227 3.07 -21.94 -30.26
N MET A 228 2.79 -23.24 -30.16
CA MET A 228 3.06 -24.01 -28.95
C MET A 228 4.52 -24.47 -28.93
N VAL A 229 5.31 -23.96 -27.99
CA VAL A 229 6.75 -24.25 -27.88
C VAL A 229 7.10 -24.81 -26.50
N ARG A 230 8.02 -25.79 -26.45
CA ARG A 230 8.59 -26.29 -25.19
C ARG A 230 9.91 -25.61 -24.83
N ASP A 231 10.71 -25.26 -25.84
CA ASP A 231 11.94 -24.51 -25.66
C ASP A 231 11.64 -23.01 -25.61
N VAL A 232 11.89 -22.38 -24.46
CA VAL A 232 11.68 -20.94 -24.24
C VAL A 232 12.98 -20.16 -24.15
N ARG A 233 14.08 -20.69 -24.72
CA ARG A 233 15.31 -19.93 -24.91
C ARG A 233 15.07 -18.75 -25.86
N THR A 234 15.41 -17.57 -25.38
CA THR A 234 15.26 -16.30 -26.08
C THR A 234 16.45 -15.38 -25.82
N ASP A 235 16.57 -14.33 -26.62
CA ASP A 235 17.63 -13.33 -26.52
C ASP A 235 17.53 -12.55 -25.20
N ILE A 236 16.30 -12.28 -24.76
CA ILE A 236 16.01 -11.54 -23.53
C ILE A 236 15.04 -12.33 -22.66
N LEU A 237 15.42 -12.53 -21.40
CA LEU A 237 14.55 -13.08 -20.37
C LEU A 237 14.14 -11.95 -19.41
N VAL A 238 12.84 -11.68 -19.33
CA VAL A 238 12.24 -10.77 -18.36
C VAL A 238 11.59 -11.63 -17.28
N VAL A 239 12.10 -11.52 -16.05
CA VAL A 239 11.54 -12.17 -14.86
C VAL A 239 10.81 -11.13 -14.06
N GLU A 240 9.51 -11.34 -13.89
CA GLU A 240 8.65 -10.48 -13.09
C GLU A 240 8.13 -11.25 -11.89
N ARG A 241 8.49 -10.76 -10.71
CA ARG A 241 8.07 -11.31 -9.44
C ARG A 241 7.14 -10.34 -8.74
N TRP A 242 5.96 -10.85 -8.48
CA TRP A 242 4.97 -10.32 -7.60
C TRP A 242 4.96 -11.22 -6.39
N ASN A 243 5.67 -10.78 -5.35
CA ASN A 243 5.29 -11.32 -4.07
C ASN A 243 3.81 -10.92 -3.89
N TYR A 244 2.94 -11.86 -3.57
CA TYR A 244 1.57 -11.60 -3.19
C TYR A 244 1.45 -12.40 -1.92
N ASP A 245 1.92 -11.85 -0.80
CA ASP A 245 1.63 -12.48 0.47
C ASP A 245 0.09 -12.56 0.54
N PRO A 246 -0.50 -13.78 0.55
CA PRO A 246 -1.95 -13.98 0.49
C PRO A 246 -2.66 -13.23 1.62
N ALA A 247 -1.93 -13.00 2.71
CA ALA A 247 -2.35 -12.22 3.85
C ALA A 247 -2.73 -10.78 3.43
N PHE A 248 -2.07 -10.19 2.43
CA PHE A 248 -2.34 -8.82 1.96
C PHE A 248 -3.31 -8.74 0.77
N ARG A 249 -3.98 -9.83 0.36
CA ARG A 249 -5.05 -9.75 -0.65
C ARG A 249 -6.21 -8.91 -0.12
N GLY A 250 -6.49 -7.79 -0.79
CA GLY A 250 -7.54 -6.84 -0.40
C GLY A 250 -7.10 -5.79 0.62
N PHE A 251 -5.82 -5.77 1.02
CA PHE A 251 -5.28 -4.69 1.85
C PHE A 251 -5.09 -3.43 1.00
N HIS A 252 -5.81 -2.36 1.36
CA HIS A 252 -5.71 -1.05 0.72
C HIS A 252 -5.02 -0.10 1.69
N PHE A 253 -4.03 0.65 1.18
CA PHE A 253 -3.31 1.67 1.96
C PHE A 253 -4.15 2.93 2.25
N ASP A 254 -5.39 2.97 1.73
CA ASP A 254 -6.31 4.10 1.84
C ASP A 254 -7.01 4.18 3.21
N GLY A 255 -6.33 3.72 4.28
CA GLY A 255 -6.76 3.86 5.67
C GLY A 255 -7.77 2.84 6.19
N GLY A 256 -8.11 1.80 5.42
CA GLY A 256 -9.17 0.84 5.77
C GLY A 256 -8.73 -0.55 6.27
N GLY A 257 -7.42 -0.80 6.43
CA GLY A 257 -6.90 -2.12 6.81
C GLY A 257 -6.53 -2.23 8.29
N TRP A 258 -6.98 -3.29 8.96
CA TRP A 258 -6.66 -3.60 10.37
C TRP A 258 -5.86 -4.91 10.46
N ARG A 259 -4.66 -4.89 11.06
CA ARG A 259 -3.75 -6.06 11.19
C ARG A 259 -2.82 -5.94 12.41
N LEU A 260 -2.26 -7.07 12.82
CA LEU A 260 -1.26 -7.13 13.90
C LEU A 260 0.19 -6.97 13.41
N SER A 261 0.40 -6.76 12.10
CA SER A 261 1.77 -6.67 11.55
C SER A 261 2.40 -5.32 11.85
N LEU A 262 3.47 -5.32 12.67
CA LEU A 262 4.29 -4.14 12.90
C LEU A 262 5.11 -3.69 11.66
N HIS A 263 5.08 -4.48 10.59
CA HIS A 263 5.82 -4.23 9.35
C HIS A 263 4.92 -4.42 8.14
N PRO A 264 4.09 -3.43 7.76
CA PRO A 264 3.18 -3.52 6.61
C PRO A 264 3.94 -3.29 5.30
N ILE A 265 4.92 -4.15 4.99
CA ILE A 265 5.50 -4.19 3.66
C ILE A 265 4.52 -4.97 2.81
N THR A 266 3.65 -4.28 2.07
CA THR A 266 2.92 -4.96 1.01
C THR A 266 3.93 -5.41 -0.03
N PRO A 267 3.62 -6.49 -0.73
CA PRO A 267 4.69 -7.20 -1.37
C PRO A 267 5.27 -6.40 -2.55
N PHE A 268 6.59 -6.51 -2.68
CA PHE A 268 7.35 -5.80 -3.68
C PHE A 268 7.15 -6.43 -5.06
N LYS A 269 7.09 -5.57 -6.08
CA LYS A 269 7.25 -5.98 -7.48
C LYS A 269 8.72 -5.95 -7.78
N ARG A 270 9.23 -6.99 -8.42
CA ARG A 270 10.62 -7.03 -8.85
C ARG A 270 10.67 -7.46 -10.30
N ARG A 271 11.33 -6.65 -11.12
CA ARG A 271 11.64 -6.98 -12.50
C ARG A 271 13.13 -7.15 -12.65
N GLU A 272 13.51 -8.28 -13.23
CA GLU A 272 14.88 -8.59 -13.60
C GLU A 272 14.93 -8.86 -15.10
N VAL A 273 15.89 -8.27 -15.79
CA VAL A 273 16.07 -8.42 -17.24
C VAL A 273 17.43 -9.03 -17.49
N PHE A 274 17.46 -10.10 -18.24
CA PHE A 274 18.67 -10.85 -18.58
C PHE A 274 18.83 -10.90 -20.09
N ARG A 275 20.07 -10.79 -20.57
CA ARG A 275 20.45 -11.05 -21.95
C ARG A 275 21.14 -12.39 -22.03
N ARG A 276 20.74 -13.21 -23.01
CA ARG A 276 21.43 -14.45 -23.34
C ARG A 276 22.72 -14.12 -24.08
N THR A 277 23.81 -14.71 -23.61
CA THR A 277 25.14 -14.68 -24.23
C THR A 277 25.64 -16.12 -24.40
N PRO A 278 26.69 -16.36 -25.20
CA PRO A 278 27.29 -17.69 -25.31
C PRO A 278 27.75 -18.27 -23.96
N ALA A 279 28.13 -17.40 -23.00
CA ALA A 279 28.56 -17.78 -21.66
C ALA A 279 27.39 -18.00 -20.67
N GLY A 280 26.15 -17.70 -21.05
CA GLY A 280 24.97 -17.81 -20.20
C GLY A 280 24.13 -16.53 -20.13
N LEU A 281 23.25 -16.46 -19.13
CA LEU A 281 22.38 -15.30 -18.91
C LEU A 281 23.12 -14.23 -18.12
N VAL A 282 23.32 -13.07 -18.73
CA VAL A 282 23.88 -11.90 -18.07
C VAL A 282 22.75 -10.98 -17.66
N ARG A 283 22.70 -10.63 -16.38
CA ARG A 283 21.69 -9.71 -15.85
C ARG A 283 22.01 -8.29 -16.32
N LEU A 284 21.09 -7.69 -17.06
CA LEU A 284 21.20 -6.32 -17.55
C LEU A 284 20.68 -5.33 -16.51
N MET A 285 19.59 -5.69 -15.83
CA MET A 285 18.91 -4.80 -14.92
C MET A 285 18.15 -5.57 -13.85
N ARG A 286 18.05 -4.93 -12.69
CA ARG A 286 17.12 -5.28 -11.64
C ARG A 286 16.48 -4.02 -11.05
N ARG A 287 15.16 -4.07 -10.90
CA ARG A 287 14.33 -2.99 -10.38
C ARG A 287 13.30 -3.53 -9.42
N THR A 288 13.15 -2.87 -8.29
CA THR A 288 12.23 -3.26 -7.22
C THR A 288 11.34 -2.07 -6.88
N GLU A 289 10.03 -2.25 -7.01
CA GLU A 289 9.03 -1.32 -6.48
C GLU A 289 8.52 -1.89 -5.16
N VAL A 290 8.68 -1.15 -4.07
CA VAL A 290 8.16 -1.53 -2.76
C VAL A 290 7.07 -0.56 -2.36
N ARG A 291 5.86 -1.10 -2.12
CA ARG A 291 4.77 -0.35 -1.50
C ARG A 291 4.71 -0.69 -0.03
N TYR A 292 4.77 0.31 0.83
CA TYR A 292 4.76 0.11 2.27
C TYR A 292 4.05 1.28 2.96
N ALA A 293 3.65 1.07 4.20
CA ALA A 293 3.19 2.13 5.07
C ALA A 293 3.99 2.13 6.36
N LEU A 294 3.90 3.23 7.09
CA LEU A 294 4.49 3.33 8.41
C LEU A 294 3.39 3.27 9.47
N LEU A 295 3.73 2.79 10.65
CA LEU A 295 2.88 2.88 11.83
C LEU A 295 2.65 4.37 12.14
N ALA A 296 1.40 4.72 12.39
CA ALA A 296 1.01 6.07 12.74
C ALA A 296 1.56 6.43 14.12
N GLU A 297 2.33 7.52 14.17
CA GLU A 297 2.85 8.07 15.41
C GLU A 297 2.54 9.56 15.50
N PRO A 298 2.06 10.03 16.67
CA PRO A 298 1.46 9.26 17.76
C PRO A 298 0.03 8.84 17.41
N LEU A 299 -0.44 7.66 17.85
CA LEU A 299 -1.84 7.21 17.60
C LEU A 299 -2.92 8.24 18.02
N TRP A 300 -2.62 9.12 18.97
CA TRP A 300 -3.53 10.14 19.50
C TRP A 300 -3.61 11.43 18.70
N LEU A 301 -2.70 11.66 17.75
CA LEU A 301 -2.83 12.69 16.71
C LEU A 301 -3.53 12.15 15.46
N SER A 302 -4.04 10.90 15.50
CA SER A 302 -4.73 10.31 14.36
C SER A 302 -6.20 10.78 14.31
N PRO A 303 -6.60 11.67 13.38
CA PRO A 303 -8.01 11.94 13.12
C PRO A 303 -8.80 10.65 12.85
N GLY A 304 -10.00 10.54 13.42
CA GLY A 304 -10.88 9.37 13.26
C GLY A 304 -10.66 8.23 14.26
N PHE A 305 -9.82 8.42 15.29
CA PHE A 305 -9.66 7.41 16.35
C PHE A 305 -10.96 7.29 17.18
N SER A 306 -11.64 6.14 17.10
CA SER A 306 -12.84 5.84 17.89
C SER A 306 -12.61 4.66 18.83
N PHE A 307 -13.29 4.68 19.98
CA PHE A 307 -13.31 3.57 20.95
C PHE A 307 -14.30 2.45 20.54
N ASP A 308 -14.51 2.21 19.24
CA ASP A 308 -15.43 1.15 18.83
C ASP A 308 -14.85 -0.22 19.22
N THR A 309 -15.45 -0.81 20.27
CA THR A 309 -14.95 -1.96 21.03
C THR A 309 -15.06 -3.30 20.30
N THR A 310 -15.51 -3.31 19.05
CA THR A 310 -15.68 -4.55 18.29
C THR A 310 -14.35 -5.20 17.88
N THR A 311 -13.23 -4.49 17.95
CA THR A 311 -11.89 -5.06 17.70
C THR A 311 -10.82 -4.47 18.64
N PRO A 312 -10.27 -5.26 19.58
CA PRO A 312 -9.37 -4.75 20.61
C PRO A 312 -7.95 -4.49 20.05
N THR A 313 -7.41 -3.29 20.29
CA THR A 313 -5.98 -2.93 20.20
C THR A 313 -5.28 -3.30 18.87
N HIS A 314 -5.36 -2.40 17.89
CA HIS A 314 -4.68 -2.56 16.59
C HIS A 314 -3.85 -1.32 16.25
N TRP A 315 -2.72 -1.54 15.57
CA TRP A 315 -1.90 -0.44 15.05
C TRP A 315 -2.55 0.16 13.81
N VAL A 316 -2.57 1.49 13.74
CA VAL A 316 -2.99 2.23 12.54
C VAL A 316 -1.76 2.51 11.69
N TRP A 317 -1.88 2.37 10.37
CA TRP A 317 -0.85 2.79 9.43
C TRP A 317 -1.25 4.07 8.70
N ARG A 318 -0.24 4.85 8.31
CA ARG A 318 -0.40 6.09 7.54
C ARG A 318 0.60 6.15 6.41
N ASP A 319 0.32 7.08 5.49
CA ASP A 319 1.18 7.46 4.38
C ASP A 319 1.58 6.26 3.52
N GLY A 320 0.69 5.89 2.60
CA GLY A 320 1.05 4.94 1.54
C GLY A 320 2.28 5.47 0.80
N ARG A 321 3.40 4.78 0.95
CA ARG A 321 4.68 5.14 0.34
C ARG A 321 5.03 4.14 -0.74
N VAL A 322 5.59 4.67 -1.81
CA VAL A 322 6.22 3.88 -2.88
C VAL A 322 7.69 4.24 -2.87
N ALA A 323 8.55 3.23 -2.82
CA ALA A 323 10.00 3.41 -2.92
C ALA A 323 10.59 2.47 -3.99
N GLY A 324 11.71 2.91 -4.57
CA GLY A 324 12.31 2.28 -5.74
C GLY A 324 11.75 2.84 -7.04
N SER A 325 12.12 2.22 -8.16
CA SER A 325 11.61 2.65 -9.48
C SER A 325 10.18 2.14 -9.68
N PRO A 326 9.25 2.99 -10.12
CA PRO A 326 7.90 2.54 -10.45
C PRO A 326 7.97 1.56 -11.64
N LEU A 327 7.48 0.34 -11.42
CA LEU A 327 7.45 -0.72 -12.42
C LEU A 327 6.16 -0.71 -13.25
N GLU A 328 5.17 0.10 -12.84
CA GLU A 328 3.83 0.17 -13.43
C GLU A 328 3.44 1.52 -14.03
N THR A 329 4.28 2.55 -13.95
CA THR A 329 4.05 3.76 -14.75
C THR A 329 4.41 3.43 -16.20
N PHE A 330 3.44 2.91 -16.92
CA PHE A 330 3.39 3.03 -18.37
C PHE A 330 3.27 4.53 -18.66
N GLU A 331 4.41 5.23 -18.75
CA GLU A 331 4.49 6.51 -19.46
C GLU A 331 4.90 6.18 -20.90
N PRO A 332 3.93 6.00 -21.82
CA PRO A 332 4.23 5.69 -23.20
C PRO A 332 4.60 6.99 -23.89
N THR A 333 5.89 7.27 -24.04
CA THR A 333 6.30 8.39 -24.91
C THR A 333 6.08 7.97 -26.36
N GLN A 334 5.10 8.59 -27.03
CA GLN A 334 4.90 8.62 -28.49
C GLN A 334 5.42 7.38 -29.24
N TRP A 335 4.63 6.31 -29.27
CA TRP A 335 4.89 5.08 -30.04
C TRP A 335 6.28 4.42 -29.88
N ASN A 336 7.14 4.90 -28.99
CA ASN A 336 8.25 4.16 -28.43
C ASN A 336 7.69 3.29 -27.31
N GLY A 337 7.81 1.98 -27.44
CA GLY A 337 7.38 1.02 -26.43
C GLY A 337 8.21 1.14 -25.15
N ILE A 338 7.89 2.11 -24.31
CA ILE A 338 8.39 2.17 -22.92
C ILE A 338 7.57 1.14 -22.13
N ILE A 339 8.20 0.01 -21.81
CA ILE A 339 7.63 -0.96 -20.87
C ILE A 339 8.15 -0.61 -19.50
N ALA A 340 7.35 0.18 -18.79
CA ALA A 340 7.73 0.83 -17.54
C ALA A 340 8.94 1.75 -17.71
N ASN A 341 9.20 2.63 -16.74
CA ASN A 341 10.29 3.61 -16.75
C ASN A 341 11.72 3.05 -16.94
N ASP A 342 11.86 1.74 -17.17
CA ASP A 342 13.08 0.97 -17.06
C ASP A 342 13.43 0.11 -18.30
N LEU A 343 12.74 0.25 -19.43
CA LEU A 343 13.17 -0.33 -20.71
C LEU A 343 12.98 0.68 -21.84
N THR A 344 14.06 1.26 -22.32
CA THR A 344 14.06 2.15 -23.49
C THR A 344 14.15 1.32 -24.76
N VAL A 345 13.44 1.72 -25.81
CA VAL A 345 13.51 1.05 -27.13
C VAL A 345 14.03 2.10 -28.10
N SER A 346 15.11 1.79 -28.82
CA SER A 346 15.66 2.71 -29.82
C SER A 346 15.01 2.51 -31.17
N GLY A 347 14.56 3.61 -31.77
CA GLY A 347 14.40 3.74 -33.21
C GLY A 347 12.96 3.82 -33.69
N LEU A 348 12.33 4.99 -33.52
CA LEU A 348 11.20 5.44 -34.33
C LEU A 348 11.29 6.96 -34.50
N ARG A 349 11.52 7.40 -35.74
CA ARG A 349 11.00 8.67 -36.26
C ARG A 349 9.70 8.35 -36.99
#